data_AF-A0A8J3J259-F1
#
_entry.id   AF-A0A8J3J259-F1
#
_cell.length_a   1.000
_cell.length_b   1.000
_cell.length_c   1.000
_cell.angle_alpha   90.00
_cell.angle_beta   90.00
_cell.angle_gamma   90.00
#
_symmetry.space_group_name_H-M   'P 1'
#
loop_
_entity.id
_entity.type
_entity.pdbx_description
1 polymer ?
#
loop_
_entity_poly.entity_id
_entity_poly.type
_entity_poly.pdbx_seq_one_letter_code
_entity_poly.pdbx_strand_id
1 'polypeptide(L)' 'MAWEVKYLNNLVEQDHRFIKRLTRPGMGFFSAETARRTLQGYEMMNMIRNGQLQEVYKGDIRSQIALVNKLFGMAS' A
#
# COMPACT_ATOMS: atom_id res chain seq x y z
N MET A 1 22.01 -14.88 -14.73
CA MET A 1 22.17 -13.41 -14.80
C MET A 1 20.98 -12.70 -15.48
N ALA A 2 20.54 -13.06 -16.70
CA ALA A 2 19.37 -12.42 -17.33
C ALA A 2 18.03 -12.64 -16.59
N TRP A 3 17.85 -13.81 -15.97
CA TRP A 3 16.64 -14.16 -15.21
C TRP A 3 16.45 -13.36 -13.93
N GLU A 4 17.55 -13.02 -13.26
CA GLU A 4 17.54 -12.25 -12.02
C GLU A 4 17.15 -10.79 -12.29
N VAL A 5 17.72 -10.19 -13.34
CA VAL A 5 17.34 -8.85 -13.82
C VAL A 5 15.87 -8.82 -14.23
N LYS A 6 15.38 -9.84 -14.95
CA LYS A 6 13.97 -9.93 -15.36
C LYS A 6 13.02 -10.06 -14.17
N TYR A 7 13.41 -10.83 -13.16
CA TYR A 7 12.62 -11.02 -11.94
C TYR A 7 12.48 -9.71 -11.14
N LEU A 8 13.59 -9.02 -10.90
CA LEU A 8 13.59 -7.73 -10.22
C LEU A 8 12.80 -6.67 -11.00
N ASN A 9 12.92 -6.66 -12.33
CA ASN A 9 12.14 -5.75 -13.16
C ASN A 9 10.63 -6.04 -13.05
N ASN A 10 10.22 -7.30 -13.05
CA ASN A 10 8.82 -7.67 -12.86
C ASN A 10 8.26 -7.21 -11.50
N LEU A 11 9.06 -7.29 -10.43
CA LEU A 11 8.68 -6.79 -9.10
C LEU A 11 8.46 -5.27 -9.12
N VAL A 12 9.40 -4.51 -9.68
CA VAL A 12 9.29 -3.04 -9.78
C VAL A 12 8.10 -2.65 -10.66
N GLU A 13 7.93 -3.30 -11.80
CA GLU A 13 6.80 -3.05 -12.69
C GLU A 13 5.45 -3.36 -12.03
N GLN A 14 5.37 -4.40 -11.19
CA GLN A 14 4.15 -4.76 -10.48
C GLN A 14 3.77 -3.69 -9.46
N ASP A 15 4.74 -3.19 -8.69
CA ASP A 15 4.52 -2.14 -7.70
C ASP A 15 4.05 -0.83 -8.36
N HIS A 16 4.74 -0.42 -9.44
CA HIS A 16 4.32 0.71 -10.27
C HIS A 16 2.89 0.56 -10.81
N ARG A 17 2.48 -0.66 -11.20
CA ARG A 17 1.14 -0.93 -11.72
C ARG A 17 0.06 -0.70 -10.67
N PHE A 18 0.33 -1.08 -9.43
CA PHE A 18 -0.58 -0.86 -8.30
C PHE A 18 -0.77 0.64 -8.02
N ILE A 19 0.32 1.39 -7.89
CA ILE A 19 0.26 2.83 -7.67
C ILE A 19 -0.45 3.54 -8.82
N LYS A 20 -0.11 3.23 -10.08
CA LYS A 20 -0.79 3.78 -11.26
C LYS A 20 -2.29 3.47 -11.27
N ARG A 21 -2.71 2.29 -10.82
CA ARG A 21 -4.14 1.94 -10.75
C ARG A 21 -4.89 2.81 -9.74
N LEU A 22 -4.27 3.13 -8.61
CA LEU A 22 -4.88 3.96 -7.57
C LEU A 22 -4.88 5.44 -7.94
N THR A 23 -3.85 5.93 -8.64
CA THR A 23 -3.71 7.36 -8.97
C THR A 23 -4.39 7.75 -10.28
N ARG A 24 -4.50 6.85 -11.27
CA ARG A 24 -5.17 7.09 -12.57
C ARG A 24 -6.59 7.66 -12.50
N PRO A 25 -7.48 7.20 -11.60
CA PRO A 25 -8.84 7.76 -11.53
C PRO A 25 -8.89 9.17 -10.92
N GLY A 26 -7.81 9.68 -10.34
CA GLY A 26 -7.73 11.05 -9.81
C GLY A 26 -7.21 12.06 -10.83
N MET A 27 -7.48 13.37 -10.62
CA MET A 27 -6.92 14.49 -11.40
C MET A 27 -5.42 14.73 -11.12
N GLY A 28 -4.68 13.69 -10.74
CA GLY A 28 -3.32 13.81 -10.22
C GLY A 28 -3.26 14.37 -8.79
N PHE A 29 -2.04 14.71 -8.36
CA PHE A 29 -1.79 15.32 -7.06
C PHE A 29 -1.57 16.83 -7.25
N PHE A 30 -2.25 17.66 -6.44
CA PHE A 30 -2.14 19.11 -6.52
C PHE A 30 -0.77 19.65 -6.08
N SER A 31 -0.04 18.91 -5.24
CA SER A 31 1.30 19.27 -4.79
C SER A 31 2.13 18.03 -4.48
N ALA A 32 3.46 18.20 -4.43
CA ALA A 32 4.39 17.15 -4.01
C ALA A 32 4.12 16.69 -2.57
N GLU A 33 3.69 17.60 -1.69
CA GLU A 33 3.35 17.28 -0.31
C GLU A 33 2.13 16.36 -0.23
N THR A 34 1.06 16.70 -0.96
CA THR A 34 -0.15 15.88 -1.03
C THR A 34 0.16 14.52 -1.66
N ALA A 35 0.95 14.50 -2.74
CA ALA A 35 1.41 13.25 -3.35
C ALA A 35 2.13 12.35 -2.33
N ARG A 36 3.09 12.91 -1.58
CA ARG A 36 3.87 12.17 -0.58
C ARG A 36 2.97 11.57 0.51
N ARG A 37 2.03 12.35 1.05
CA ARG A 37 1.09 11.88 2.07
C ARG A 37 0.19 10.76 1.54
N THR A 38 -0.34 10.91 0.33
CA THR A 38 -1.20 9.87 -0.28
C THR A 38 -0.43 8.59 -0.58
N LEU A 39 0.78 8.69 -1.14
CA LEU A 39 1.63 7.54 -1.41
C LEU A 39 2.01 6.79 -0.12
N GLN A 40 2.34 7.51 0.96
CA GLN A 40 2.57 6.89 2.28
C GLN A 40 1.33 6.15 2.80
N GLY A 41 0.14 6.70 2.59
CA GLY A 41 -1.11 6.01 2.91
C GLY A 41 -1.27 4.70 2.12
N TYR A 42 -0.97 4.72 0.81
CA TYR A 42 -1.03 3.51 -0.02
C TYR A 42 -0.01 2.45 0.40
N GLU A 43 1.21 2.84 0.73
CA GLU A 43 2.24 1.94 1.28
C GLU A 43 1.78 1.32 2.60
N MET A 44 1.25 2.12 3.53
CA MET A 44 0.72 1.62 4.80
C MET A 44 -0.39 0.58 4.58
N MET A 45 -1.36 0.88 3.71
CA MET A 45 -2.44 -0.06 3.41
C MET A 45 -1.92 -1.34 2.76
N ASN A 46 -0.88 -1.26 1.92
CA ASN A 46 -0.24 -2.44 1.34
C ASN A 46 0.47 -3.29 2.40
N MET A 47 1.17 -2.67 3.35
CA MET A 47 1.80 -3.38 4.49
C MET A 47 0.78 -4.09 5.37
N ILE A 48 -0.34 -3.43 5.68
CA ILE A 48 -1.46 -4.04 6.43
C ILE A 48 -1.99 -5.27 5.68
N ARG A 49 -2.28 -5.12 4.38
CA ARG A 49 -2.81 -6.21 3.54
C ARG A 49 -1.84 -7.39 3.44
N ASN A 50 -0.54 -7.12 3.34
CA ASN A 50 0.49 -8.15 3.23
C ASN A 50 0.87 -8.78 4.58
N GLY A 51 0.36 -8.25 5.69
CA GLY A 51 0.68 -8.71 7.04
C GLY A 51 2.13 -8.44 7.44
N GLN A 52 2.69 -7.32 6.98
CA GLN A 52 4.05 -6.91 7.28
C GLN A 52 4.17 -6.15 8.61
N LEU A 53 3.04 -5.81 9.23
CA LEU A 53 3.00 -5.19 10.54
C LEU A 53 3.07 -6.26 11.62
N GLN A 54 3.78 -5.97 12.70
CA GLN A 54 3.80 -6.83 13.88
C GLN A 54 2.36 -7.03 14.37
N GLU A 55 2.01 -8.26 14.74
CA GLU A 55 0.68 -8.65 15.25
C GLU A 55 -0.47 -8.64 14.24
N VAL A 56 -0.26 -8.21 12.99
CA VAL A 56 -1.27 -8.29 11.92
C VAL A 56 -0.81 -9.28 10.87
N TYR A 57 -1.29 -10.52 10.97
CA TYR A 57 -0.95 -11.56 10.02
C TYR A 57 -1.73 -11.41 8.71
N LYS A 58 -1.10 -11.82 7.61
CA LYS A 58 -1.73 -11.84 6.30
C LYS A 58 -2.96 -12.75 6.32
N GLY A 59 -4.13 -12.20 5.98
CA GLY A 59 -5.39 -12.95 5.96
C GLY A 59 -6.14 -12.95 7.29
N ASP A 60 -5.55 -12.43 8.37
CA ASP A 60 -6.29 -12.16 9.60
C ASP A 60 -7.08 -10.84 9.47
N ILE A 61 -8.25 -10.96 8.85
CA ILE A 61 -9.15 -9.84 8.56
C ILE A 61 -9.58 -9.14 9.86
N ARG A 62 -9.76 -9.88 10.97
CA ARG A 62 -10.21 -9.29 12.24
C ARG A 62 -9.14 -8.37 12.83
N SER A 63 -7.89 -8.83 12.87
CA SER A 63 -6.77 -8.03 13.34
C SER A 63 -6.49 -6.83 12.42
N GLN A 64 -6.64 -7.00 11.10
CA GLN A 64 -6.57 -5.88 10.15
C GLN A 64 -7.66 -4.83 10.41
N ILE A 65 -8.92 -5.25 10.59
CA ILE A 65 -10.04 -4.34 10.88
C ILE A 65 -9.81 -3.62 12.21
N ALA A 66 -9.39 -4.34 13.26
CA ALA A 66 -9.11 -3.77 14.57
C ALA A 66 -8.02 -2.69 14.51
N LEU A 67 -6.94 -2.95 13.76
CA LEU A 67 -5.87 -1.98 13.54
C LEU A 67 -6.38 -0.73 12.81
N VAL A 68 -7.14 -0.89 11.73
CA VAL A 68 -7.68 0.25 10.95
C VAL A 68 -8.63 1.08 11.83
N ASN A 69 -9.52 0.44 12.59
CA ASN A 69 -10.41 1.13 13.53
C ASN A 69 -9.64 1.92 14.59
N LYS A 70 -8.55 1.36 15.13
CA LYS A 70 -7.67 2.03 16.10
C LYS A 70 -6.93 3.22 15.48
N LEU A 71 -6.43 3.10 14.26
CA LEU A 71 -5.68 4.15 13.57
C LEU A 71 -6.56 5.36 13.20
N PHE A 72 -7.80 5.11 12.80
CA PHE A 72 -8.72 6.15 12.31
C PHE A 72 -9.81 6.54 13.31
N GLY A 73 -9.84 5.94 14.51
CA GLY A 73 -10.85 6.24 15.53
C GLY A 73 -12.29 5.93 15.09
N MET A 74 -12.47 4.96 14.19
CA MET A 74 -13.77 4.69 13.55
C MET A 74 -14.72 3.89 14.43
N ALA A 75 -14.21 3.19 15.44
CA ALA A 75 -15.01 2.50 16.44
C ALA A 75 -15.16 3.41 17.67
N SER A 76 -16.32 4.04 17.80
CA SER A 76 -16.83 4.66 19.04
C SER A 76 -17.88 3.75 19.67
#